data_AF-A0A098LMW1-F1
#
_entry.id   AF-A0A098LMW1-F1
#
_cell.length_a   1.000
_cell.length_b   1.000
_cell.length_c   1.000
_cell.angle_alpha   90.00
_cell.angle_beta   90.00
_cell.angle_gamma   90.00
#
_symmetry.space_group_name_H-M   'P 1'
#
loop_
_entity.id
_entity.type
_entity.pdbx_description
1 polymer ?
#
loop_
_entity_poly.entity_id
_entity_poly.type
_entity_poly.pdbx_seq_one_letter_code
_entity_poly.pdbx_strand_id
1 'polypeptide(L)'
;MSIYSSSPDGSLSIFISGIKPNLVDPFTVRFGLKGMEFSEAPSAEIYATDLNEKTVNFEWETNQRCLIRFKQQDGKLKSFVMDVDSETLSVNELHINNLSEDLE
;
A
#
# COMPACT_ATOMS: atom_id res chain seq x y z
N MET A 1 4.47 -13.22 -0.27
CA MET A 1 5.69 -12.39 -0.10
C MET A 1 5.31 -11.18 0.73
N SER A 2 6.21 -10.68 1.60
CA SER A 2 5.94 -9.53 2.45
C SER A 2 7.02 -8.46 2.28
N ILE A 3 6.61 -7.20 2.20
CA ILE A 3 7.47 -6.02 2.12
C ILE A 3 7.18 -5.14 3.33
N TYR A 4 8.21 -4.49 3.87
CA TYR A 4 8.14 -3.72 5.11
C TYR A 4 8.61 -2.29 4.88
N SER A 5 8.06 -1.36 5.66
CA SER A 5 8.57 0.00 5.79
C SER A 5 8.44 0.45 7.23
N SER A 6 9.35 1.32 7.68
CA SER A 6 9.34 1.85 9.05
C SER A 6 9.16 3.35 9.04
N SER A 7 8.44 3.87 10.03
CA SER A 7 8.24 5.31 10.22
C SER A 7 9.58 6.03 10.39
N PRO A 8 9.65 7.35 10.14
CA PRO A 8 10.89 8.13 10.27
C PRO A 8 11.57 8.02 11.64
N ASP A 9 10.80 7.88 12.72
CA ASP A 9 11.30 7.68 14.08
C ASP A 9 11.53 6.20 14.46
N GLY A 10 11.19 5.26 13.58
CA GLY A 10 11.27 3.83 13.80
C GLY A 10 10.27 3.26 14.80
N SER A 11 9.31 4.06 15.28
CA SER A 11 8.30 3.63 16.26
C SER A 11 7.27 2.68 15.66
N LEU A 12 6.97 2.81 14.37
CA LEU A 12 6.04 1.97 13.64
C LEU A 12 6.73 1.25 12.50
N SER A 13 6.30 0.01 12.25
CA SER A 13 6.68 -0.75 11.07
C SER A 13 5.43 -1.33 10.43
N ILE A 14 5.15 -0.90 9.21
CA ILE A 14 4.04 -1.42 8.42
C ILE A 14 4.55 -2.53 7.51
N PHE A 15 3.67 -3.45 7.16
CA PHE A 15 3.96 -4.47 6.18
C PHE A 15 2.81 -4.63 5.20
N ILE A 16 3.20 -5.07 4.01
CA ILE A 16 2.31 -5.41 2.92
C ILE A 16 2.62 -6.83 2.54
N SER A 17 1.62 -7.71 2.63
CA SER A 17 1.76 -9.10 2.20
C SER A 17 0.83 -9.38 1.04
N GLY A 18 1.35 -9.92 -0.05
CA GLY A 18 0.56 -10.34 -1.19
C GLY A 18 0.57 -11.84 -1.42
N ILE A 19 -0.59 -12.36 -1.80
CA ILE A 19 -0.77 -13.71 -2.31
C ILE A 19 -1.31 -13.59 -3.74
N LYS A 20 -0.73 -14.37 -4.66
CA LYS A 20 -1.14 -14.46 -6.05
C LYS A 20 -1.35 -15.93 -6.40
N PRO A 21 -2.60 -16.40 -6.46
CA PRO A 21 -2.90 -17.82 -6.66
C PRO A 21 -2.34 -18.35 -8.00
N ASN A 22 -2.50 -17.57 -9.08
CA ASN A 22 -1.99 -17.89 -10.40
C ASN A 22 -1.29 -16.69 -11.06
N LEU A 23 -0.48 -16.93 -12.10
CA LEU A 23 0.29 -15.88 -12.79
C LEU A 23 -0.59 -14.77 -13.43
N VAL A 24 -1.82 -15.10 -13.79
CA VAL A 24 -2.77 -14.18 -14.45
C VAL A 24 -3.68 -13.43 -13.47
N ASP A 25 -3.73 -13.86 -12.21
CA ASP A 25 -4.60 -13.27 -11.20
C ASP A 25 -3.97 -11.98 -10.62
N PRO A 26 -4.79 -11.04 -10.12
CA PRO A 26 -4.27 -9.95 -9.31
C PRO A 26 -3.65 -10.49 -8.02
N PHE A 27 -2.73 -9.72 -7.44
CA PHE A 27 -2.32 -9.94 -6.06
C PHE A 27 -3.46 -9.53 -5.12
N THR A 28 -3.87 -10.43 -4.23
CA THR A 28 -4.61 -10.05 -3.03
C THR A 28 -3.60 -9.56 -2.00
N VAL A 29 -3.55 -8.24 -1.83
CA VAL A 29 -2.63 -7.57 -0.92
C VAL A 29 -3.32 -7.27 0.40
N ARG A 30 -2.67 -7.61 1.50
CA ARG A 30 -3.09 -7.29 2.87
C ARG A 30 -2.12 -6.29 3.48
N PHE A 31 -2.70 -5.36 4.23
CA PHE A 31 -2.00 -4.30 4.93
C PHE A 31 -1.96 -4.61 6.43
N GLY A 32 -0.84 -4.33 7.10
CA GLY A 32 -0.74 -4.57 8.54
C GLY A 32 0.39 -3.80 9.22
N LEU A 33 0.40 -3.87 10.55
CA LEU A 33 1.45 -3.36 11.41
C LEU A 33 2.22 -4.52 12.03
N LYS A 34 3.55 -4.43 12.04
CA LYS A 34 4.40 -5.44 12.65
C LYS A 34 4.13 -5.50 14.15
N GLY A 35 3.86 -6.71 14.65
CA GLY A 35 3.58 -6.93 16.08
C GLY A 35 2.14 -6.64 16.48
N MET A 36 1.26 -6.31 15.54
CA MET A 36 -0.17 -6.16 15.78
C MET A 36 -0.95 -7.04 14.80
N GLU A 37 -1.75 -7.97 15.33
CA GLU A 37 -2.68 -8.75 14.52
C GLU A 37 -4.03 -8.05 14.48
N PHE A 38 -4.52 -7.78 13.28
CA PHE A 38 -5.85 -7.22 13.07
C PHE A 38 -6.80 -8.33 12.64
N SER A 39 -7.97 -8.41 13.28
CA SER A 39 -9.04 -9.34 12.89
C SER A 39 -9.56 -9.08 11.48
N GLU A 40 -9.53 -7.82 11.04
CA GLU A 40 -9.95 -7.38 9.71
C GLU A 40 -8.87 -6.48 9.09
N ALA A 41 -7.70 -7.07 8.78
CA ALA A 41 -6.67 -6.38 8.03
C ALA A 41 -7.23 -5.94 6.66
N PRO A 42 -7.20 -4.64 6.31
CA PRO A 42 -7.64 -4.17 5.01
C PRO A 42 -6.92 -4.92 3.88
N SER A 43 -7.65 -5.19 2.81
CA SER A 43 -7.09 -5.87 1.63
C SER A 43 -7.52 -5.22 0.34
N ALA A 44 -6.66 -5.28 -0.68
CA ALA A 44 -6.92 -4.75 -2.00
C ALA A 44 -6.37 -5.65 -3.11
N GLU A 45 -7.00 -5.61 -4.27
CA GLU A 45 -6.50 -6.25 -5.49
C GLU A 45 -5.52 -5.32 -6.23
N ILE A 46 -4.33 -5.85 -6.52
CA ILE A 46 -3.26 -5.15 -7.24
C ILE A 46 -2.85 -5.94 -8.49
N TYR A 47 -3.04 -5.33 -9.65
CA TYR A 47 -2.65 -5.89 -10.95
C TYR A 47 -1.19 -5.55 -11.26
N ALA A 48 -0.26 -6.16 -10.55
CA ALA A 48 1.18 -6.00 -10.75
C ALA A 48 1.83 -7.30 -11.26
N THR A 49 2.98 -7.18 -11.94
CA THR A 49 3.77 -8.36 -12.37
C THR A 49 4.40 -9.06 -11.17
N ASP A 50 4.88 -8.28 -10.20
CA ASP A 50 5.52 -8.75 -8.98
C ASP A 50 5.24 -7.77 -7.83
N LEU A 51 5.44 -8.20 -6.58
CA LEU A 51 5.38 -7.35 -5.39
C LEU A 51 6.77 -7.27 -4.78
N ASN A 52 7.52 -6.24 -5.16
CA ASN A 52 8.85 -5.96 -4.65
C ASN A 52 9.09 -4.45 -4.59
N GLU A 53 10.29 -4.03 -4.18
CA GLU A 53 10.67 -2.61 -4.03
C GLU A 53 10.60 -1.80 -5.35
N LYS A 54 10.54 -2.45 -6.52
CA LYS A 54 10.37 -1.78 -7.81
C LYS A 54 8.90 -1.49 -8.14
N THR A 55 7.97 -2.25 -7.56
CA THR A 55 6.54 -2.13 -7.82
C THR A 55 5.77 -1.54 -6.66
N VAL A 56 6.37 -1.50 -5.47
CA VAL A 56 5.77 -0.93 -4.25
C VAL A 56 6.69 0.16 -3.71
N ASN A 57 6.13 1.36 -3.54
CA ASN A 57 6.81 2.49 -2.93
C ASN A 57 6.07 2.91 -1.66
N PHE A 58 6.84 3.25 -0.63
CA PHE A 58 6.35 3.77 0.64
C PHE A 58 6.87 5.20 0.83
N GLU A 59 5.98 6.13 1.11
CA GLU A 59 6.29 7.51 1.40
C GLU A 59 5.62 7.88 2.74
N TRP A 60 6.43 8.08 3.77
CA TRP A 60 5.91 8.50 5.08
C TRP A 60 5.70 10.00 5.09
N GLU A 61 4.46 10.44 5.28
CA GLU A 61 4.12 11.85 5.45
C GLU A 61 4.30 12.29 6.90
N THR A 62 4.02 11.39 7.86
CA THR A 62 4.26 11.57 9.30
C THR A 62 4.70 10.24 9.92
N ASN A 63 4.94 10.19 11.23
CA ASN A 63 5.22 8.91 11.91
C ASN A 63 4.01 7.97 11.92
N GLN A 64 2.80 8.47 11.71
CA GLN A 64 1.53 7.74 11.79
C GLN A 64 0.82 7.62 10.44
N ARG A 65 1.37 8.22 9.38
CA ARG A 65 0.73 8.31 8.07
C ARG A 65 1.69 7.95 6.96
N CYS A 66 1.34 6.92 6.20
CA CYS A 66 2.13 6.43 5.07
C CYS A 66 1.29 6.36 3.80
N LEU A 67 1.81 6.96 2.73
CA LEU A 67 1.32 6.81 1.37
C LEU A 67 2.02 5.62 0.71
N ILE A 68 1.23 4.66 0.27
CA ILE A 68 1.68 3.43 -0.37
C ILE A 68 1.25 3.48 -1.83
N ARG A 69 2.20 3.34 -2.76
CA ARG A 69 1.90 3.32 -4.19
C ARG A 69 2.32 2.00 -4.82
N PHE A 70 1.40 1.39 -5.55
CA PHE A 70 1.63 0.19 -6.34
C PHE A 70 1.67 0.56 -7.82
N LYS A 71 2.77 0.21 -8.50
CA LYS A 71 2.86 0.28 -9.95
C LYS A 71 2.21 -0.94 -10.57
N GLN A 72 1.13 -0.72 -11.31
CA GLN A 72 0.39 -1.75 -12.02
C GLN A 72 1.04 -2.11 -13.37
N GLN A 73 0.61 -3.22 -13.96
CA GLN A 73 1.12 -3.73 -15.25
C GLN A 73 0.90 -2.75 -16.41
N ASP A 74 -0.17 -1.97 -16.36
CA ASP A 74 -0.48 -0.93 -17.35
C ASP A 74 0.30 0.38 -17.11
N GLY A 75 1.19 0.39 -16.10
CA GLY A 75 1.99 1.54 -15.73
C GLY A 75 1.26 2.55 -14.83
N LYS A 76 -0.03 2.38 -14.55
CA LYS A 76 -0.76 3.25 -13.62
C LYS A 76 -0.32 3.00 -12.18
N LEU A 77 -0.53 4.01 -11.35
CA LEU A 77 -0.31 3.92 -9.92
C LEU A 77 -1.64 3.73 -9.21
N LYS A 78 -1.72 2.69 -8.38
CA LYS A 78 -2.79 2.53 -7.40
C LYS A 78 -2.25 2.94 -6.04
N SER A 79 -2.88 3.94 -5.42
CA SER A 79 -2.34 4.59 -4.22
C SER A 79 -3.27 4.36 -3.03
N PHE A 80 -2.68 4.15 -1.86
CA PHE A 80 -3.39 3.97 -0.61
C PHE A 80 -2.76 4.85 0.45
N VAL A 81 -3.59 5.50 1.27
CA VAL A 81 -3.13 6.14 2.50
C VAL A 81 -3.43 5.20 3.65
N MET A 82 -2.40 4.94 4.43
CA MET A 82 -2.46 4.22 5.67
C MET A 82 -2.29 5.21 6.81
N ASP A 83 -3.35 5.40 7.60
CA ASP A 83 -3.32 6.19 8.83
C ASP A 83 -3.40 5.22 10.03
N VAL A 84 -2.44 5.35 10.93
CA VAL A 84 -2.31 4.57 12.16
C VAL A 84 -2.66 5.48 13.34
N ASP A 85 -3.68 5.10 14.10
CA ASP A 85 -3.92 5.69 15.41
C ASP A 85 -3.51 4.70 16.53
N SER A 86 -3.72 5.08 17.80
CA SER A 86 -3.29 4.27 18.95
C SER A 86 -3.92 2.87 19.02
N GLU A 87 -5.04 2.63 18.33
CA GLU A 87 -5.82 1.40 18.46
C GLU A 87 -6.26 0.81 17.10
N THR A 88 -6.16 1.57 16.02
CA THR A 88 -6.72 1.23 14.71
C THR A 88 -5.76 1.51 13.57
N LEU A 89 -5.92 0.70 12.52
CA LEU A 89 -5.28 0.87 11.23
C LEU A 89 -6.36 1.15 10.20
N SER A 90 -6.33 2.34 9.61
CA SER A 90 -7.22 2.67 8.49
C SER A 90 -6.44 2.72 7.19
N VAL A 91 -7.00 2.13 6.13
CA VAL A 91 -6.40 2.12 4.80
C VAL A 91 -7.44 2.58 3.80
N ASN A 92 -7.17 3.69 3.14
CA ASN A 92 -8.07 4.31 2.18
C ASN A 92 -7.42 4.34 0.80
N GLU A 93 -8.13 3.86 -0.22
CA GLU A 93 -7.69 4.00 -1.61
C GLU A 93 -7.82 5.46 -2.05
N LEU A 94 -6.73 6.03 -2.57
CA LEU A 94 -6.73 7.36 -3.16
C LEU A 94 -7.01 7.26 -4.66
N HIS A 95 -8.19 7.74 -5.06
CA HIS A 95 -8.49 8.02 -6.45
C HIS A 95 -7.88 9.36 -6.84
N ILE A 96 -6.65 9.35 -7.34
CA ILE A 96 -6.05 10.53 -7.96
C ILE A 96 -6.68 10.67 -9.35
N ASN A 97 -7.74 11.48 -9.45
CA ASN A 97 -8.23 11.93 -10.74
C ASN A 97 -7.16 12.86 -11.31
N ASN A 98 -6.42 12.38 -12.31
CA ASN A 98 -5.67 13.28 -13.17
C ASN A 98 -6.69 14.12 -13.92
N LEU A 99 -7.08 15.27 -13.36
CA LEU A 99 -7.50 16.40 -14.17
C LEU A 99 -6.22 16.86 -14.87
N SER A 100 -6.00 16.32 -16.06
CA SER A 100 -5.25 17.04 -17.09
C SER A 100 -6.03 18.32 -17.34
N GLU A 101 -5.67 19.40 -16.64
CA GLU A 101 -5.99 20.73 -17.13
C GLU A 101 -5.19 20.90 -18.42
N ASP A 102 -5.92 20.76 -19.53
CA ASP A 102 -5.55 21.35 -20.81
C ASP A 102 -5.11 22.79 -20.56
N LEU A 103 -3.83 23.06 -20.76
CA LEU A 103 -3.37 24.41 -21.04
C LEU A 103 -2.94 24.42 -22.51
N GLU A 104 -3.90 24.83 -23.33
CA GLU A 104 -3.72 25.33 -24.70
C GLU A 104 -2.70 26.48 -24.76
#